data_AF-A0A6A5RBJ7-F1
#
_entry.id   AF-A0A6A5RBJ7-F1
#
_cell.length_a   1.000
_cell.length_b   1.000
_cell.length_c   1.000
_cell.angle_alpha   90.00
_cell.angle_beta   90.00
_cell.angle_gamma   90.00
#
_symmetry.space_group_name_H-M   'P 1'
#
loop_
_entity.id
_entity.type
_entity.pdbx_description
1 polymer ?
#
loop_
_entity_poly.entity_id
_entity_poly.type
_entity_poly.pdbx_seq_one_letter_code
_entity_poly.pdbx_strand_id
1 'polypeptide(L)'
;LLSLLDHHVKDDYYRSALVSATAVLGVDCDCGWKSPLVYTTSLSAIVTVAKMLVLYSAVQARKKAVADLIEAESWAQEDAEDIARSHVELVQEMVNCFMTLSTHGGLPTPMDWVLRLRAYGKKIRGEVTAEGTVQWVGDTILHGYTQYSMPALRSMIHGLVETTRRELERDLLLLDVDELGQLAEGATLLPTIEWDKIVDNPAELRSGFNFFQDKRN
;
A
#
# COMPACT_ATOMS: atom_id res chain seq x y z
N LEU A 1 14.70 -2.60 22.07
CA LEU A 1 14.25 -2.38 20.68
C LEU A 1 13.36 -1.14 20.58
N LEU A 2 12.29 -1.04 21.35
CA LEU A 2 11.42 0.14 21.32
C LEU A 2 12.13 1.45 21.71
N SER A 3 13.08 1.37 22.65
CA SER A 3 13.94 2.49 23.06
C SER A 3 14.75 3.11 21.93
N LEU A 4 14.97 2.39 20.81
CA LEU A 4 15.62 2.94 19.62
C LEU A 4 14.68 3.87 18.83
N LEU A 5 13.36 3.64 18.91
CA LEU A 5 12.34 4.49 18.27
C LEU A 5 12.04 5.73 19.09
N ASP A 6 12.19 5.63 20.42
CA ASP A 6 11.96 6.73 21.38
C ASP A 6 13.18 7.65 21.59
N HIS A 7 14.23 7.49 20.78
CA HIS A 7 15.43 8.29 20.97
C HIS A 7 15.19 9.75 20.57
N HIS A 8 15.11 10.65 21.54
CA HIS A 8 14.90 12.06 21.27
C HIS A 8 16.10 12.67 20.55
N VAL A 9 15.91 13.02 19.29
CA VAL A 9 16.96 13.60 18.47
C VAL A 9 17.00 15.10 18.75
N LYS A 10 18.02 15.52 19.51
CA LYS A 10 18.29 16.94 19.80
C LYS A 10 19.06 17.56 18.63
N ASP A 11 20.26 18.05 18.87
CA ASP A 11 21.04 18.79 17.86
C ASP A 11 21.79 17.89 16.86
N ASP A 12 21.89 16.58 17.12
CA ASP A 12 22.66 15.64 16.30
C ASP A 12 21.87 14.36 15.97
N TYR A 13 21.43 14.25 14.72
CA TYR A 13 20.70 13.11 14.18
C TYR A 13 21.53 11.82 14.15
N TYR A 14 22.87 11.92 14.07
CA TYR A 14 23.74 10.76 13.92
C TYR A 14 24.04 10.03 15.23
N ARG A 15 23.58 10.57 16.37
CA ARG A 15 23.60 9.86 17.66
C ARG A 15 22.55 8.77 17.75
N SER A 16 21.50 8.86 16.93
CA SER A 16 20.51 7.80 16.86
C SER A 16 21.06 6.63 16.08
N ALA A 17 21.24 5.49 16.76
CA ALA A 17 21.67 4.25 16.11
C ALA A 17 20.77 3.84 14.94
N LEU A 18 19.47 4.19 14.98
CA LEU A 18 18.55 3.95 13.88
C LEU A 18 18.86 4.84 12.66
N VAL A 19 19.14 6.13 12.88
CA VAL A 19 19.52 7.04 11.78
C VAL A 19 20.87 6.63 11.19
N SER A 20 21.86 6.27 12.02
CA SER A 20 23.15 5.79 11.54
C SER A 20 23.02 4.49 10.74
N ALA A 21 22.24 3.53 11.23
CA ALA A 21 22.00 2.27 10.53
C ALA A 21 21.27 2.48 9.19
N THR A 22 20.25 3.36 9.17
CA THR A 22 19.55 3.70 7.92
C THR A 22 20.47 4.40 6.93
N ALA A 23 21.32 5.33 7.39
CA ALA A 23 22.33 5.97 6.54
C ALA A 23 23.30 4.96 5.92
N VAL A 24 23.77 3.96 6.69
CA VAL A 24 24.63 2.87 6.17
C VAL A 24 23.89 2.04 5.10
N LEU A 25 22.59 1.79 5.28
CA LEU A 25 21.79 1.08 4.26
C LEU A 25 21.68 1.84 2.94
N GLY A 26 21.92 3.15 2.94
CA GLY A 26 21.96 4.00 1.75
C GLY A 26 23.26 3.89 0.95
N VAL A 27 24.30 3.26 1.49
CA VAL A 27 25.58 3.05 0.81
C VAL A 27 25.49 1.81 -0.09
N ASP A 28 26.02 1.92 -1.29
CA ASP A 28 26.12 0.84 -2.26
C ASP A 28 27.48 0.11 -2.17
N CYS A 29 27.55 -1.14 -2.64
CA CYS A 29 28.77 -1.95 -2.54
C CYS A 29 29.97 -1.36 -3.31
N ASP A 30 29.70 -0.59 -4.35
CA ASP A 30 30.71 0.03 -5.22
C ASP A 30 31.17 1.42 -4.72
N CYS A 31 31.07 1.67 -3.41
CA CYS A 31 31.40 2.96 -2.76
C CYS A 31 30.55 4.14 -3.23
N GLY A 32 29.37 3.87 -3.81
CA GLY A 32 28.39 4.88 -4.24
C GLY A 32 27.22 5.05 -3.26
N TRP A 33 26.31 5.95 -3.58
CA TRP A 33 25.00 6.06 -2.92
C TRP A 33 23.96 5.29 -3.71
N LYS A 34 23.10 4.55 -3.02
CA LYS A 34 21.97 3.88 -3.67
C LYS A 34 21.04 4.90 -4.32
N SER A 35 20.49 4.51 -5.48
CA SER A 35 19.43 5.28 -6.12
C SER A 35 18.29 5.58 -5.12
N PRO A 36 17.71 6.79 -5.15
CA PRO A 36 16.53 7.12 -4.34
C PRO A 36 15.41 6.10 -4.47
N LEU A 37 15.27 5.44 -5.64
CA LEU A 37 14.29 4.40 -5.88
C LEU A 37 14.51 3.17 -5.00
N VAL A 38 15.75 2.68 -4.93
CA VAL A 38 16.10 1.49 -4.15
C VAL A 38 16.07 1.80 -2.66
N TYR A 39 16.67 2.93 -2.27
CA TYR A 39 16.78 3.31 -0.86
C TYR A 39 15.41 3.64 -0.23
N THR A 40 14.47 4.24 -0.97
CA THR A 40 13.10 4.48 -0.49
C THR A 40 12.37 3.18 -0.14
N THR A 41 12.67 2.09 -0.86
CA THR A 41 12.12 0.76 -0.57
C THR A 41 12.64 0.24 0.77
N SER A 42 13.94 0.39 1.03
CA SER A 42 14.55 0.05 2.33
C SER A 42 13.96 0.87 3.48
N LEU A 43 13.81 2.19 3.29
CA LEU A 43 13.17 3.06 4.29
C LEU A 43 11.71 2.65 4.54
N SER A 44 10.99 2.25 3.50
CA SER A 44 9.61 1.76 3.64
C SER A 44 9.54 0.45 4.44
N ALA A 45 10.48 -0.46 4.22
CA ALA A 45 10.58 -1.69 5.01
C ALA A 45 10.83 -1.38 6.50
N ILE A 46 11.74 -0.45 6.80
CA ILE A 46 12.04 -0.01 8.18
C ILE A 46 10.79 0.58 8.84
N VAL A 47 10.03 1.43 8.14
CA VAL A 47 8.76 1.98 8.65
C VAL A 47 7.75 0.87 8.94
N THR A 48 7.64 -0.14 8.07
CA THR A 48 6.73 -1.27 8.29
C THR A 48 7.14 -2.10 9.50
N VAL A 49 8.43 -2.40 9.65
CA VAL A 49 8.95 -3.13 10.82
C VAL A 49 8.71 -2.32 12.10
N ALA A 50 8.95 -1.01 12.08
CA ALA A 50 8.69 -0.14 13.23
C ALA A 50 7.20 -0.15 13.64
N LYS A 51 6.28 -0.10 12.66
CA LYS A 51 4.83 -0.23 12.92
C LYS A 51 4.48 -1.58 13.57
N MET A 52 5.05 -2.67 13.06
CA MET A 52 4.83 -4.01 13.64
C MET A 52 5.38 -4.11 15.06
N LEU A 53 6.53 -3.49 15.35
CA LEU A 53 7.09 -3.43 16.70
C LEU A 53 6.17 -2.66 17.65
N VAL A 54 5.60 -1.53 17.22
CA VAL A 54 4.65 -0.74 18.01
C VAL A 54 3.38 -1.55 18.32
N LEU A 55 2.82 -2.24 17.32
CA LEU A 55 1.66 -3.11 17.51
C LEU A 55 1.98 -4.24 18.50
N TYR A 56 3.11 -4.91 18.31
CA TYR A 56 3.56 -6.00 19.17
C TYR A 56 3.73 -5.54 20.62
N SER A 57 4.36 -4.37 20.83
CA SER A 57 4.56 -3.83 22.17
C SER A 57 3.26 -3.39 22.84
N ALA A 58 2.29 -2.85 22.09
CA ALA A 58 0.99 -2.48 22.64
C ALA A 58 0.23 -3.73 23.11
N VAL A 59 0.28 -4.82 22.32
CA VAL A 59 -0.31 -6.11 22.71
C VAL A 59 0.38 -6.67 23.96
N GLN A 60 1.71 -6.61 24.02
CA GLN A 60 2.44 -7.07 25.21
C GLN A 60 2.15 -6.23 26.45
N ALA A 61 2.06 -4.91 26.30
CA ALA A 61 1.71 -3.99 27.38
C ALA A 61 0.31 -4.29 27.93
N ARG A 62 -0.69 -4.53 27.07
CA ARG A 62 -2.03 -4.90 27.51
C ARG A 62 -2.04 -6.25 28.22
N LYS A 63 -1.39 -7.27 27.66
CA LYS A 63 -1.30 -8.60 28.31
C LYS A 63 -0.70 -8.51 29.71
N LYS A 64 0.36 -7.71 29.85
CA LYS A 64 0.97 -7.48 31.15
C LYS A 64 0.02 -6.75 32.10
N ALA A 65 -0.65 -5.70 31.65
CA ALA A 65 -1.62 -4.96 32.47
C ALA A 65 -2.78 -5.85 32.96
N VAL A 66 -3.32 -6.71 32.09
CA VAL A 66 -4.36 -7.67 32.45
C VAL A 66 -3.83 -8.70 33.48
N ALA A 67 -2.62 -9.23 33.27
CA ALA A 67 -2.00 -10.15 34.21
C ALA A 67 -1.75 -9.49 35.59
N ASP A 68 -1.25 -8.25 35.59
CA ASP A 68 -1.01 -7.47 36.81
C ASP A 68 -2.34 -7.22 37.57
N LEU A 69 -3.46 -6.96 36.87
CA LEU A 69 -4.79 -6.79 37.48
C LEU A 69 -5.34 -8.09 38.09
N ILE A 70 -5.13 -9.22 37.42
CA ILE A 70 -5.55 -10.54 37.92
C ILE A 70 -4.72 -10.93 39.16
N GLU A 71 -3.41 -10.71 39.14
CA GLU A 71 -2.50 -11.08 40.24
C GLU A 71 -2.60 -10.13 41.45
N ALA A 72 -2.69 -8.82 41.24
CA ALA A 72 -2.64 -7.84 42.32
C ALA A 72 -4.00 -7.60 42.98
N GLU A 73 -5.09 -7.65 42.20
CA GLU A 73 -6.42 -7.26 42.66
C GLU A 73 -7.44 -8.43 42.60
N SER A 74 -7.02 -9.63 42.19
CA SER A 74 -7.84 -10.86 42.15
C SER A 74 -9.13 -10.74 41.34
N TRP A 75 -9.13 -9.91 40.29
CA TRP A 75 -10.29 -9.79 39.38
C TRP A 75 -10.51 -11.05 38.56
N ALA A 76 -11.77 -11.30 38.19
CA ALA A 76 -12.08 -12.29 37.16
C ALA A 76 -11.50 -11.84 35.82
N GLN A 77 -11.12 -12.79 34.97
CA GLN A 77 -10.41 -12.51 33.73
C GLN A 77 -11.20 -11.60 32.77
N GLU A 78 -12.53 -11.74 32.72
CA GLU A 78 -13.41 -10.95 31.87
C GLU A 78 -13.45 -9.47 32.31
N ASP A 79 -13.59 -9.22 33.61
CA ASP A 79 -13.59 -7.86 34.17
C ASP A 79 -12.22 -7.18 34.02
N ALA A 80 -11.12 -7.92 34.17
CA ALA A 80 -9.77 -7.40 33.99
C ALA A 80 -9.48 -7.00 32.53
N GLU A 81 -10.03 -7.74 31.55
CA GLU A 81 -9.89 -7.43 30.13
C GLU A 81 -10.69 -6.19 29.71
N ASP A 82 -11.84 -5.94 30.36
CA ASP A 82 -12.68 -4.76 30.14
C ASP A 82 -12.14 -3.49 30.81
N ILE A 83 -11.54 -3.62 32.01
CA ILE A 83 -10.92 -2.50 32.72
C ILE A 83 -9.57 -2.10 32.11
N ALA A 84 -8.84 -3.06 31.56
CA ALA A 84 -7.56 -2.79 30.93
C ALA A 84 -7.71 -1.91 29.69
N ARG A 85 -6.79 -0.94 29.54
CA ARG A 85 -6.75 -0.03 28.38
C ARG A 85 -6.82 -0.79 27.05
N SER A 86 -7.57 -0.24 26.11
CA SER A 86 -7.80 -0.89 24.82
C SER A 86 -6.51 -0.97 23.99
N HIS A 87 -6.42 -1.98 23.12
CA HIS A 87 -5.29 -2.08 22.18
C HIS A 87 -5.16 -0.83 21.30
N VAL A 88 -6.28 -0.22 20.91
CA VAL A 88 -6.31 0.96 20.05
C VAL A 88 -5.72 2.17 20.77
N GLU A 89 -6.08 2.39 22.04
CA GLU A 89 -5.52 3.49 22.83
C GLU A 89 -4.00 3.35 23.02
N LEU A 90 -3.53 2.15 23.36
CA LEU A 90 -2.11 1.89 23.56
C LEU A 90 -1.32 2.10 22.25
N VAL A 91 -1.84 1.60 21.13
CA VAL A 91 -1.23 1.83 19.82
C VAL A 91 -1.23 3.31 19.47
N GLN A 92 -2.32 4.03 19.70
CA GLN A 92 -2.42 5.46 19.39
C GLN A 92 -1.42 6.28 20.20
N GLU A 93 -1.26 5.99 21.49
CA GLU A 93 -0.26 6.61 22.35
C GLU A 93 1.16 6.38 21.81
N MET A 94 1.49 5.12 21.49
CA MET A 94 2.83 4.76 20.99
C MET A 94 3.11 5.34 19.60
N VAL A 95 2.10 5.41 18.73
CA VAL A 95 2.19 6.09 17.42
C VAL A 95 2.42 7.58 17.63
N ASN A 96 1.71 8.20 18.58
CA ASN A 96 1.89 9.61 18.91
C ASN A 96 3.29 9.90 19.44
N CYS A 97 3.87 9.01 20.24
CA CYS A 97 5.23 9.17 20.76
C CYS A 97 6.31 8.94 19.69
N PHE A 98 6.19 7.88 18.87
CA PHE A 98 7.31 7.44 18.03
C PHE A 98 7.16 7.79 16.55
N MET A 99 5.93 7.83 16.04
CA MET A 99 5.64 7.78 14.60
C MET A 99 5.00 9.05 14.06
N THR A 100 4.74 10.05 14.89
CA THR A 100 4.22 11.35 14.46
C THR A 100 5.34 12.22 13.91
N LEU A 101 5.06 12.90 12.81
CA LEU A 101 5.97 13.88 12.24
C LEU A 101 6.01 15.11 13.14
N SER A 102 7.19 15.71 13.28
CA SER A 102 7.33 16.95 14.06
C SER A 102 6.55 18.13 13.48
N THR A 103 6.19 18.07 12.19
CA THR A 103 5.28 19.04 11.55
C THR A 103 3.83 18.95 12.01
N HIS A 104 3.43 17.85 12.64
CA HIS A 104 2.07 17.61 13.13
C HIS A 104 2.02 17.57 14.67
N GLY A 105 2.94 18.28 15.34
CA GLY A 105 3.00 18.36 16.80
C GLY A 105 3.68 17.17 17.49
N GLY A 106 4.35 16.29 16.72
CA GLY A 106 5.17 15.21 17.26
C GLY A 106 6.54 15.68 17.78
N LEU A 107 7.20 14.83 18.57
CA LEU A 107 8.58 15.06 18.99
C LEU A 107 9.56 14.74 17.85
N PRO A 108 10.75 15.37 17.79
CA PRO A 108 11.81 14.99 16.84
C PRO A 108 12.38 13.61 17.21
N THR A 109 11.77 12.57 16.64
CA THR A 109 12.22 11.18 16.78
C THR A 109 13.05 10.75 15.58
N PRO A 110 13.78 9.61 15.66
CA PRO A 110 14.52 9.07 14.52
C PRO A 110 13.57 8.69 13.37
N MET A 111 12.34 8.30 13.71
CA MET A 111 11.31 7.98 12.74
C MET A 111 10.80 9.21 11.98
N ASP A 112 10.79 10.40 12.58
CA ASP A 112 10.51 11.66 11.86
C ASP A 112 11.51 11.85 10.71
N TRP A 113 12.81 11.61 10.95
CA TRP A 113 13.84 11.66 9.91
C TRP A 113 13.60 10.63 8.80
N VAL A 114 13.37 9.36 9.19
CA VAL A 114 13.11 8.26 8.23
C VAL A 114 11.86 8.53 7.38
N LEU A 115 10.78 9.00 7.99
CA LEU A 115 9.52 9.29 7.32
C LEU A 115 9.65 10.48 6.36
N ARG A 116 10.36 11.55 6.77
CA ARG A 116 10.67 12.70 5.90
C ARG A 116 11.52 12.29 4.71
N LEU A 117 12.56 11.49 4.94
CA LEU A 117 13.45 11.03 3.88
C LEU A 117 12.72 10.11 2.88
N ARG A 118 11.84 9.24 3.38
CA ARG A 118 10.95 8.43 2.54
C ARG A 118 9.99 9.29 1.72
N ALA A 119 9.39 10.32 2.32
CA ALA A 119 8.49 11.23 1.62
C ALA A 119 9.22 12.00 0.51
N TYR A 120 10.45 12.44 0.80
CA TYR A 120 11.33 13.09 -0.18
C TYR A 120 11.69 12.15 -1.33
N GLY A 121 12.10 10.90 -1.04
CA GLY A 121 12.36 9.90 -2.07
C GLY A 121 11.14 9.57 -2.94
N LYS A 122 9.94 9.55 -2.35
CA LYS A 122 8.68 9.42 -3.11
C LYS A 122 8.42 10.63 -4.01
N LYS A 123 8.73 11.85 -3.55
CA LYS A 123 8.63 13.08 -4.35
C LYS A 123 9.56 13.02 -5.57
N ILE A 124 10.82 12.63 -5.36
CA ILE A 124 11.78 12.41 -6.46
C ILE A 124 11.22 11.45 -7.50
N ARG A 125 10.60 10.34 -7.08
CA ARG A 125 9.98 9.38 -8.02
C ARG A 125 8.84 9.99 -8.86
N GLY A 126 8.13 10.97 -8.32
CA GLY A 126 7.04 11.65 -9.02
C GLY A 126 7.52 12.74 -9.98
N GLU A 127 8.64 13.39 -9.65
CA GLU A 127 9.14 14.57 -10.38
C GLU A 127 10.27 14.24 -11.38
N VAL A 128 11.05 13.20 -11.11
CA VAL A 128 12.20 12.82 -11.93
C VAL A 128 11.81 11.66 -12.85
N THR A 129 12.06 11.83 -14.15
CA THR A 129 11.98 10.74 -15.13
C THR A 129 12.93 9.62 -14.72
N ALA A 130 12.39 8.47 -14.33
CA ALA A 130 13.18 7.30 -13.99
C ALA A 130 14.00 6.82 -15.21
N GLU A 131 15.08 6.08 -14.96
CA GLU A 131 15.80 5.37 -16.02
C GLU A 131 14.83 4.53 -16.86
N GLY A 132 14.99 4.60 -18.18
CA GLY A 132 14.11 3.93 -19.12
C GLY A 132 14.10 2.43 -18.89
N THR A 133 13.01 1.91 -18.34
CA THR A 133 12.79 0.47 -18.14
C THR A 133 12.23 -0.20 -19.39
N VAL A 134 11.92 0.60 -20.42
CA VAL A 134 11.32 0.14 -21.68
C VAL A 134 12.23 0.56 -22.82
N GLN A 135 12.84 -0.42 -23.47
CA GLN A 135 13.60 -0.23 -24.70
C GLN A 135 12.73 -0.62 -25.89
N TRP A 136 12.79 0.19 -26.94
CA TRP A 136 12.12 -0.09 -28.21
C TRP A 136 13.16 -0.39 -29.27
N VAL A 137 13.06 -1.55 -29.91
CA VAL A 137 13.87 -1.91 -31.07
C VAL A 137 12.91 -2.29 -32.20
N GLY A 138 12.64 -1.34 -33.09
CA GLY A 138 11.64 -1.51 -34.14
C GLY A 138 10.27 -1.86 -33.55
N ASP A 139 9.77 -3.05 -33.87
CA ASP A 139 8.46 -3.56 -33.44
C ASP A 139 8.52 -4.42 -32.15
N THR A 140 9.66 -4.42 -31.47
CA THR A 140 9.91 -5.21 -30.27
C THR A 140 10.09 -4.32 -29.05
N ILE A 141 9.33 -4.61 -27.99
CA ILE A 141 9.47 -4.00 -26.68
C ILE A 141 10.34 -4.90 -25.81
N LEU A 142 11.31 -4.28 -25.15
CA LEU A 142 12.15 -4.88 -24.13
C LEU A 142 11.80 -4.24 -22.79
N HIS A 143 11.33 -5.05 -21.84
CA HIS A 143 11.05 -4.62 -20.48
C HIS A 143 11.72 -5.57 -19.49
N GLY A 144 12.78 -5.08 -18.82
CA GLY A 144 13.63 -5.91 -17.97
C GLY A 144 14.29 -7.04 -18.78
N TYR A 145 14.05 -8.30 -18.39
CA TYR A 145 14.55 -9.48 -19.08
C TYR A 145 13.55 -10.07 -20.09
N THR A 146 12.38 -9.45 -20.25
CA THR A 146 11.33 -9.96 -21.12
C THR A 146 11.30 -9.17 -22.42
N GLN A 147 11.30 -9.89 -23.54
CA GLN A 147 11.19 -9.33 -24.88
C GLN A 147 9.89 -9.81 -25.52
N TYR A 148 9.09 -8.90 -26.05
CA TYR A 148 7.87 -9.22 -26.78
C TYR A 148 7.70 -8.31 -27.99
N SER A 149 7.20 -8.86 -29.09
CA SER A 149 6.83 -8.10 -30.28
C SER A 149 5.45 -7.45 -30.09
N MET A 150 5.21 -6.30 -30.72
CA MET A 150 3.89 -5.66 -30.71
C MET A 150 2.78 -6.55 -31.26
N PRO A 151 2.98 -7.37 -32.30
CA PRO A 151 2.00 -8.34 -32.75
C PRO A 151 1.68 -9.37 -31.67
N ALA A 152 2.69 -9.91 -30.98
CA ALA A 152 2.48 -10.86 -29.89
C ALA A 152 1.74 -10.23 -28.71
N LEU A 153 2.10 -9.00 -28.34
CA LEU A 153 1.40 -8.24 -27.31
C LEU A 153 -0.06 -7.99 -27.68
N ARG A 154 -0.33 -7.60 -28.93
CA ARG A 154 -1.69 -7.39 -29.44
C ARG A 154 -2.51 -8.69 -29.43
N SER A 155 -1.93 -9.79 -29.89
CA SER A 155 -2.58 -11.11 -29.83
C SER A 155 -2.87 -11.54 -28.40
N MET A 156 -1.94 -11.29 -27.47
CA MET A 156 -2.15 -11.58 -26.04
C MET A 156 -3.30 -10.73 -25.46
N ILE A 157 -3.36 -9.43 -25.75
CA ILE A 157 -4.44 -8.55 -25.29
C ILE A 157 -5.79 -8.99 -25.88
N HIS A 158 -5.85 -9.30 -27.17
CA HIS A 158 -7.08 -9.82 -27.78
C HIS A 158 -7.51 -11.15 -27.16
N GLY A 159 -6.56 -12.06 -26.91
CA GLY A 159 -6.81 -13.31 -26.21
C GLY A 159 -7.36 -13.07 -24.80
N LEU A 160 -6.76 -12.14 -24.03
CA LEU A 160 -7.23 -11.77 -22.70
C LEU A 160 -8.65 -11.22 -22.75
N VAL A 161 -8.92 -10.26 -23.62
CA VAL A 161 -10.27 -9.67 -23.81
C VAL A 161 -11.28 -10.77 -24.13
N GLU A 162 -10.95 -11.68 -25.04
CA GLU A 162 -11.83 -12.77 -25.43
C GLU A 162 -12.08 -13.76 -24.29
N THR A 163 -11.04 -14.12 -23.52
CA THR A 163 -11.21 -14.97 -22.35
C THR A 163 -12.05 -14.30 -21.28
N THR A 164 -11.81 -13.02 -20.98
CA THR A 164 -12.62 -12.27 -20.00
C THR A 164 -14.05 -12.11 -20.46
N ARG A 165 -14.29 -11.93 -21.76
CA ARG A 165 -15.64 -11.88 -22.33
C ARG A 165 -16.35 -13.22 -22.14
N ARG A 166 -15.70 -14.33 -22.47
CA ARG A 166 -16.27 -15.67 -22.30
C ARG A 166 -16.59 -15.99 -20.84
N GLU A 167 -15.68 -15.70 -19.92
CA GLU A 167 -15.91 -15.91 -18.48
C GLU A 167 -17.01 -14.98 -17.95
N LEU A 168 -17.10 -13.73 -18.43
CA LEU A 168 -18.19 -12.81 -18.10
C LEU A 168 -19.54 -13.35 -18.58
N GLU A 169 -19.63 -13.78 -19.83
CA GLU A 169 -20.86 -14.28 -20.45
C GLU A 169 -21.32 -15.61 -19.83
N ARG A 170 -20.40 -16.57 -19.66
CA ARG A 170 -20.70 -17.91 -19.12
C ARG A 170 -20.90 -17.90 -17.61
N ASP A 171 -19.97 -17.33 -16.84
CA ASP A 171 -19.91 -17.55 -15.39
C ASP A 171 -20.56 -16.42 -14.59
N LEU A 172 -20.54 -15.18 -15.09
CA LEU A 172 -21.14 -14.03 -14.39
C LEU A 172 -22.59 -13.77 -14.85
N LEU A 173 -22.81 -13.73 -16.16
CA LEU A 173 -24.11 -13.37 -16.76
C LEU A 173 -24.99 -14.59 -17.03
N LEU A 174 -24.46 -15.80 -16.89
CA LEU A 174 -25.17 -17.08 -17.05
C LEU A 174 -25.91 -17.20 -18.38
N LEU A 175 -25.31 -16.67 -19.45
CA LEU A 175 -25.86 -16.79 -20.79
C LEU A 175 -25.57 -18.19 -21.34
N ASP A 176 -26.50 -18.74 -22.14
CA ASP A 176 -26.25 -19.99 -22.86
C ASP A 176 -25.25 -19.72 -23.98
N VAL A 177 -24.02 -20.19 -23.77
CA VAL A 177 -22.90 -20.07 -24.70
C VAL A 177 -22.59 -21.46 -25.27
N ASP A 178 -22.37 -21.55 -26.58
CA ASP A 178 -22.00 -22.78 -27.28
C ASP A 178 -20.55 -23.23 -27.00
N GLU A 179 -20.15 -24.42 -27.50
CA GLU A 179 -18.78 -24.96 -27.33
C GLU A 179 -17.67 -24.06 -27.92
N LEU A 180 -18.03 -23.06 -28.73
CA LEU A 180 -17.11 -22.10 -29.37
C LEU A 180 -17.03 -20.77 -28.60
N GLY A 181 -17.81 -20.59 -27.54
CA GLY A 181 -17.83 -19.35 -26.77
C GLY A 181 -18.74 -18.26 -27.35
N GLN A 182 -19.67 -18.61 -28.25
CA GLN A 182 -20.65 -17.69 -28.82
C GLN A 182 -22.04 -17.92 -28.21
N LEU A 183 -22.85 -16.85 -28.13
CA LEU A 183 -24.21 -16.93 -27.62
C LEU A 183 -25.03 -17.90 -28.49
N ALA A 184 -25.66 -18.89 -27.86
CA ALA A 184 -26.51 -19.87 -28.56
C ALA A 184 -27.65 -19.16 -29.31
N GLU A 185 -28.05 -19.68 -30.48
CA GLU A 185 -29.20 -19.18 -31.24
C GLU A 185 -30.50 -19.33 -30.41
N GLY A 186 -30.89 -18.24 -29.73
CA GLY A 186 -32.02 -18.20 -28.79
C GLY A 186 -31.68 -17.66 -27.40
N ALA A 187 -30.40 -17.42 -27.10
CA ALA A 187 -29.97 -16.80 -25.84
C ALA A 187 -30.47 -15.34 -25.72
N THR A 188 -30.69 -14.90 -24.48
CA THR A 188 -31.09 -13.52 -24.18
C THR A 188 -29.99 -12.57 -24.67
N LEU A 189 -30.29 -11.80 -25.73
CA LEU A 189 -29.35 -10.80 -26.24
C LEU A 189 -29.01 -9.83 -25.11
N LEU A 190 -27.72 -9.65 -24.83
CA LEU A 190 -27.26 -8.61 -23.92
C LEU A 190 -27.77 -7.26 -24.43
N PRO A 191 -28.40 -6.43 -23.58
CA PRO A 191 -28.82 -5.11 -24.01
C PRO A 191 -27.58 -4.35 -24.48
N THR A 192 -27.59 -3.89 -25.73
CA THR A 192 -26.51 -3.07 -26.26
C THR A 192 -26.43 -1.78 -25.45
N ILE A 193 -25.40 -1.65 -24.63
CA ILE A 193 -25.14 -0.42 -23.89
C ILE A 193 -24.49 0.56 -24.87
N GLU A 194 -25.17 1.68 -25.15
CA GLU A 194 -24.64 2.77 -25.97
C GLU A 194 -23.62 3.58 -25.17
N TRP A 195 -22.43 3.00 -24.93
CA TRP A 195 -21.36 3.60 -24.11
C TRP A 195 -21.00 5.02 -24.52
N ASP A 196 -21.08 5.33 -25.82
CA ASP A 196 -20.78 6.67 -26.36
C ASP A 196 -21.78 7.75 -25.90
N LYS A 197 -22.97 7.35 -25.44
CA LYS A 197 -24.00 8.26 -24.93
C LYS A 197 -24.04 8.34 -23.40
N ILE A 198 -23.29 7.48 -22.71
CA ILE A 198 -23.23 7.47 -21.25
C ILE A 198 -22.24 8.52 -20.79
N VAL A 199 -22.71 9.48 -20.00
CA VAL A 199 -21.92 10.54 -19.42
C VAL A 199 -21.93 10.41 -17.91
N ASP A 200 -20.75 10.31 -17.30
CA ASP A 200 -20.61 10.35 -15.84
C ASP A 200 -20.34 11.78 -15.35
N ASN A 201 -20.65 12.06 -14.08
CA ASN A 201 -20.28 13.30 -13.41
C ASN A 201 -19.14 13.05 -12.42
N PRO A 202 -17.87 13.17 -12.84
CA PRO A 202 -16.73 12.88 -11.98
C PRO A 202 -16.57 13.86 -10.79
N ALA A 203 -17.37 14.93 -10.74
CA ALA A 203 -17.39 15.87 -9.62
C ALA A 203 -18.34 15.46 -8.48
N GLU A 204 -19.21 14.47 -8.69
CA GLU A 204 -20.17 14.02 -7.68
C GLU A 204 -19.55 12.94 -6.77
N LEU A 205 -19.30 13.30 -5.50
CA LEU A 205 -18.57 12.47 -4.53
C LEU A 205 -19.47 11.71 -3.56
N ARG A 206 -20.80 11.73 -3.76
CA ARG A 206 -21.75 11.04 -2.88
C ARG A 206 -21.58 9.52 -3.00
N SER A 207 -21.46 8.86 -1.84
CA SER A 207 -21.41 7.41 -1.77
C SER A 207 -22.71 6.81 -2.35
N GLY A 208 -22.57 5.94 -3.35
CA GLY A 208 -23.70 5.31 -4.06
C GLY A 208 -24.19 6.05 -5.31
N PHE A 209 -23.54 7.15 -5.70
CA PHE A 209 -23.76 7.76 -7.02
C PHE A 209 -23.21 6.85 -8.12
N ASN A 210 -23.95 6.74 -9.22
CA ASN A 210 -23.53 6.02 -10.43
C ASN A 210 -24.02 6.77 -11.67
N PHE A 211 -23.49 6.41 -12.84
CA PHE A 211 -23.85 7.03 -14.11
C PHE A 211 -25.37 6.94 -14.42
N PHE A 212 -26.11 5.98 -13.86
CA PHE A 212 -27.59 5.92 -14.02
C PHE A 212 -28.33 7.05 -13.29
N GLN A 213 -27.70 7.72 -12.32
CA GLN A 213 -28.28 8.86 -11.59
C GLN A 213 -27.92 10.20 -12.23
N ASP A 214 -27.10 10.21 -13.28
CA ASP A 214 -26.79 11.42 -14.03
C ASP A 214 -27.98 11.80 -14.91
N LYS A 215 -28.43 13.05 -14.82
CA LYS A 215 -29.60 13.56 -15.59
C LYS A 215 -29.39 13.58 -17.10
N ARG A 216 -28.16 13.35 -17.57
CA ARG A 216 -27.79 13.32 -18.99
C ARG A 216 -27.95 11.93 -19.62
N ASN A 217 -28.17 10.89 -18.80
CA ASN A 217 -28.35 9.49 -19.21
C ASN A 217 -29.81 9.04 -18.98
#